data_AF-A0A1Y3BEB6-F1
#
_entry.id   AF-A0A1Y3BEB6-F1
#
_cell.length_a   1.000
_cell.length_b   1.000
_cell.length_c   1.000
_cell.angle_alpha   90.00
_cell.angle_beta   90.00
_cell.angle_gamma   90.00
#
_symmetry.space_group_name_H-M   'P 1'
#
loop_
_entity.id
_entity.type
_entity.pdbx_description
1 polymer ?
#
loop_
_entity_poly.entity_id
_entity_poly.type
_entity_poly.pdbx_seq_one_letter_code
_entity_poly.pdbx_strand_id
1 'polypeptide(L)'
;MAYVAPLAAGMKWFPKQKGFVNGIIVAGYGLGALVFNYVQTSYLNPMNLSPNPDGYFYAESILSRVPNLFILLFAIYITIQLIGCC
;
A
#
# COMPACT_ATOMS: atom_id res chain seq x y z
N MET A 1 13.44 -1.34 -0.04
CA MET A 1 14.43 -1.06 -1.11
C MET A 1 13.86 -1.16 -2.54
N ALA A 2 12.55 -1.39 -2.74
CA ALA A 2 11.98 -1.70 -4.05
C ALA A 2 11.99 -0.55 -5.09
N TYR A 3 12.08 0.71 -4.67
CA TYR A 3 12.01 1.86 -5.58
C TYR A 3 13.38 2.33 -6.13
N VAL A 4 14.49 1.80 -5.60
CA VAL A 4 15.86 2.22 -5.99
C VAL A 4 16.24 1.71 -7.38
N ALA A 5 15.87 0.47 -7.72
CA ALA A 5 16.10 -0.11 -9.04
C ALA A 5 15.41 0.67 -10.18
N PRO A 6 14.09 0.98 -10.11
CA PRO A 6 13.44 1.78 -11.14
C PRO A 6 13.94 3.23 -11.18
N LEU A 7 14.34 3.83 -10.04
CA LEU A 7 14.99 5.13 -10.02
C LEU A 7 16.31 5.12 -10.82
N ALA A 8 17.18 4.14 -10.57
CA ALA A 8 18.46 4.02 -11.27
C ALA A 8 18.26 3.79 -12.78
N ALA A 9 17.30 2.95 -13.15
CA ALA A 9 16.92 2.73 -14.55
C ALA A 9 16.36 4.00 -15.21
N GLY A 10 15.45 4.71 -14.54
CA GLY A 10 14.85 5.95 -15.01
C GLY A 10 15.88 7.07 -15.22
N MET A 11 16.83 7.21 -14.30
CA MET A 11 17.93 8.17 -14.43
C MET A 11 18.87 7.86 -15.60
N LYS A 12 19.07 6.57 -15.91
CA LYS A 12 19.92 6.10 -17.02
C LYS A 12 19.24 6.31 -18.37
N TRP A 13 17.94 6.03 -18.46
CA TRP A 13 17.16 6.14 -19.70
C TRP A 13 16.71 7.58 -20.03
N PHE A 14 16.49 8.42 -19.02
CA PHE A 14 16.02 9.81 -19.20
C PHE A 14 17.01 10.84 -18.60
N PRO A 15 18.21 10.99 -19.18
CA PRO A 15 19.27 11.80 -18.58
C PRO A 15 18.99 13.31 -18.57
N LYS A 16 18.13 13.82 -19.45
CA LYS A 16 17.73 15.25 -19.48
C LYS A 16 16.58 15.59 -18.51
N GLN A 17 15.83 14.60 -18.03
CA GLN A 17 14.61 14.78 -17.23
C GLN A 17 14.61 13.92 -15.96
N LYS A 18 15.80 13.68 -15.38
CA LYS A 18 16.00 12.81 -14.22
C LYS A 18 15.10 13.18 -13.03
N GLY A 19 14.94 14.47 -12.75
CA GLY A 19 14.13 14.96 -11.63
C GLY A 19 12.64 14.67 -11.79
N PHE A 20 12.10 14.81 -13.01
CA PHE A 20 10.68 14.57 -13.28
C PHE A 20 10.35 13.07 -13.18
N VAL A 21 11.16 12.22 -13.83
CA VAL A 21 10.98 10.76 -13.80
C VAL A 21 11.11 10.22 -12.38
N ASN A 22 12.12 10.66 -11.63
CA ASN A 22 12.28 10.26 -10.24
C ASN A 22 11.13 10.75 -9.36
N GLY A 23 10.64 11.98 -9.61
CA GLY A 23 9.48 12.54 -8.91
C GLY A 23 8.24 11.66 -9.08
N ILE A 24 7.95 11.20 -10.29
CA ILE A 24 6.83 10.29 -10.56
C ILE A 24 7.00 8.95 -9.84
N ILE A 25 8.20 8.35 -9.89
CA ILE A 25 8.48 7.06 -9.23
C ILE A 25 8.27 7.15 -7.73
N VAL A 26 8.77 8.21 -7.10
CA VAL A 26 8.62 8.44 -5.65
C VAL A 26 7.18 8.81 -5.29
N ALA A 27 6.50 9.61 -6.12
CA ALA A 27 5.09 9.93 -5.93
C ALA A 27 4.22 8.67 -5.97
N GLY A 28 4.45 7.77 -6.94
CA GLY A 28 3.75 6.49 -7.01
C GLY A 28 4.01 5.60 -5.79
N TYR A 29 5.24 5.56 -5.30
CA TYR A 29 5.59 4.82 -4.07
C TYR A 29 4.85 5.36 -2.83
N GLY A 30 4.79 6.68 -2.65
CA GLY A 30 4.07 7.31 -1.55
C GLY A 30 2.55 7.15 -1.66
N LEU A 31 2.00 7.31 -2.87
CA LEU A 31 0.57 7.23 -3.12
C LEU A 31 0.01 5.80 -2.97
N GLY A 32 0.84 4.78 -3.20
CA GLY A 32 0.45 3.39 -2.97
C GLY A 32 -0.07 3.14 -1.56
N ALA A 33 0.54 3.75 -0.53
CA ALA A 33 0.10 3.61 0.85
C ALA A 33 -1.33 4.14 1.09
N LEU A 34 -1.71 5.23 0.42
CA LEU A 34 -3.07 5.78 0.52
C LEU A 34 -4.11 4.85 -0.08
N VAL A 35 -3.79 4.25 -1.24
CA VAL A 35 -4.67 3.29 -1.91
C VAL A 35 -4.88 2.05 -1.03
N PHE A 36 -3.80 1.47 -0.49
CA PHE A 36 -3.90 0.31 0.39
C PHE A 36 -4.67 0.62 1.67
N ASN A 37 -4.47 1.79 2.28
CA ASN A 37 -5.24 2.20 3.46
C ASN A 37 -6.74 2.27 3.17
N TYR A 38 -7.14 2.83 2.02
CA TYR A 38 -8.55 2.89 1.63
C TYR A 38 -9.15 1.49 1.44
N VAL A 39 -8.43 0.61 0.75
CA VAL A 39 -8.85 -0.78 0.53
C VAL A 39 -9.00 -1.53 1.86
N GLN A 40 -8.02 -1.42 2.76
CA GLN A 40 -8.06 -2.05 4.09
C GLN A 40 -9.23 -1.52 4.92
N THR A 41 -9.45 -0.21 4.91
CA THR A 41 -10.55 0.43 5.66
C THR A 41 -11.91 -0.01 5.13
N SER A 42 -12.08 -0.08 3.82
CA SER A 42 -13.33 -0.54 3.19
C SER A 42 -13.60 -2.03 3.47
N TYR A 43 -12.56 -2.87 3.50
CA TYR A 43 -12.68 -4.29 3.84
C TYR A 43 -13.06 -4.52 5.31
N LEU A 44 -12.44 -3.79 6.23
CA LEU A 44 -12.72 -3.87 7.66
C LEU A 44 -14.09 -3.29 8.00
N ASN A 45 -14.37 -2.08 7.51
CA ASN A 45 -15.55 -1.30 7.87
C ASN A 45 -16.41 -0.91 6.63
N PRO A 46 -17.06 -1.88 5.96
CA PRO A 46 -17.90 -1.62 4.79
C PRO A 46 -19.18 -0.86 5.16
N MET A 47 -19.61 -0.96 6.43
CA MET A 47 -20.78 -0.24 6.95
C MET A 47 -20.44 1.18 7.40
N ASN A 48 -19.18 1.62 7.24
CA ASN A 48 -18.70 2.94 7.61
C ASN A 48 -19.12 3.37 9.04
N LEU A 49 -19.04 2.43 9.98
CA LEU A 49 -19.32 2.69 11.40
C LEU A 49 -18.37 3.78 11.90
N SER A 50 -18.88 4.72 12.70
CA SER A 50 -18.07 5.77 13.31
C SER A 50 -17.20 5.21 14.44
N PRO A 51 -15.96 5.69 14.62
CA PRO A 51 -15.13 5.31 15.75
C PRO A 51 -15.75 5.79 17.07
N ASN A 52 -15.44 5.09 18.16
CA ASN A 52 -15.81 5.54 19.49
C ASN A 52 -15.03 6.81 19.89
N PRO A 53 -15.41 7.51 20.98
CA PRO A 53 -14.73 8.71 21.45
C PRO A 53 -13.21 8.55 21.68
N ASP A 54 -12.77 7.31 21.94
CA ASP A 54 -11.35 6.95 22.13
C ASP A 54 -10.60 6.71 20.81
N GLY A 55 -11.26 6.83 19.65
CA GLY A 55 -10.68 6.63 18.31
C GLY A 55 -10.61 5.17 17.83
N TYR A 56 -10.99 4.21 18.68
CA TYR A 56 -10.95 2.77 18.36
C TYR A 56 -12.32 2.22 17.93
N PHE A 57 -12.29 1.10 17.20
CA PHE A 57 -13.48 0.34 16.80
C PHE A 57 -13.61 -0.93 17.64
N TYR A 58 -14.70 -1.07 18.40
CA TYR A 58 -15.01 -2.27 19.21
C TYR A 58 -16.12 -3.12 18.61
N ALA A 59 -16.62 -2.78 17.42
CA ALA A 59 -17.64 -3.56 16.75
C ALA A 59 -17.10 -4.97 16.43
N GLU A 60 -17.79 -5.99 16.90
CA GLU A 60 -17.41 -7.40 16.69
C GLU A 60 -17.29 -7.76 15.19
N SER A 61 -18.10 -7.09 14.36
CA SER A 61 -18.06 -7.20 12.90
C SER A 61 -16.77 -6.67 12.25
N ILE A 62 -16.08 -5.71 12.88
CA ILE A 62 -14.78 -5.18 12.44
C ILE A 62 -13.66 -6.07 13.00
N LEU A 63 -13.73 -6.39 14.29
CA LEU A 63 -12.67 -7.10 15.01
C LEU A 63 -12.45 -8.53 14.48
N SER A 64 -13.53 -9.22 14.10
CA SER A 64 -13.48 -10.56 13.49
C SER A 64 -12.79 -10.60 12.12
N ARG A 65 -12.69 -9.47 11.42
CA ARG A 65 -12.06 -9.37 10.08
C ARG A 65 -10.59 -9.02 10.13
N VAL A 66 -10.12 -8.51 11.27
CA VAL A 66 -8.71 -8.11 11.47
C VAL A 66 -7.74 -9.28 11.22
N PRO A 67 -7.96 -10.51 11.75
CA PRO A 67 -7.08 -11.64 11.46
C PRO A 67 -7.01 -11.98 9.97
N ASN A 68 -8.15 -11.94 9.27
CA ASN A 68 -8.22 -12.23 7.84
C ASN A 68 -7.51 -11.15 7.00
N LEU A 69 -7.54 -9.89 7.44
CA LEU A 69 -6.79 -8.80 6.78
C LEU A 69 -5.29 -9.06 6.81
N PHE A 70 -4.74 -9.48 7.96
CA PHE A 70 -3.30 -9.77 8.07
C PHE A 70 -2.88 -10.90 7.12
N ILE A 71 -3.69 -11.95 7.02
CA ILE A 71 -3.44 -13.06 6.10
C ILE A 71 -3.52 -12.60 4.64
N LEU A 72 -4.50 -11.77 4.30
CA LEU A 72 -4.66 -11.22 2.96
C LEU A 72 -3.46 -10.33 2.57
N LEU A 73 -3.01 -9.45 3.47
CA LEU A 73 -1.84 -8.62 3.23
C LEU A 73 -0.58 -9.46 3.05
N PHE A 74 -0.39 -10.47 3.89
CA PHE A 74 0.71 -11.41 3.76
C PHE A 74 0.72 -12.12 2.40
N ALA A 75 -0.44 -12.62 1.94
CA ALA A 75 -0.56 -13.25 0.63
C ALA A 75 -0.24 -12.29 -0.52
N ILE A 76 -0.72 -11.03 -0.45
CA ILE A 76 -0.42 -9.99 -1.45
C ILE A 76 1.08 -9.70 -1.48
N TYR A 77 1.71 -9.47 -0.32
CA TYR A 77 3.14 -9.17 -0.26
C TYR A 77 4.00 -10.34 -0.74
N ILE A 78 3.64 -11.58 -0.42
CA ILE A 78 4.33 -12.76 -0.97
C ILE A 78 4.19 -12.82 -2.49
N THR A 79 3.01 -12.59 -3.03
CA THR A 79 2.78 -12.67 -4.48
C THR A 79 3.59 -11.61 -5.22
N ILE A 80 3.60 -10.38 -4.71
CA ILE A 80 4.41 -9.28 -5.27
C ILE A 80 5.90 -9.61 -5.16
N GLN A 81 6.35 -10.14 -4.02
CA GLN A 81 7.76 -10.48 -3.81
C GLN A 81 8.20 -11.63 -4.71
N LEU A 82 7.36 -12.64 -4.95
CA LEU A 82 7.65 -13.73 -5.88
C LEU A 82 7.75 -13.24 -7.33
N ILE A 83 6.82 -12.37 -7.77
CA ILE A 83 6.86 -11.80 -9.11
C ILE A 83 8.08 -10.88 -9.30
N GLY A 84 8.43 -10.08 -8.29
CA GLY A 84 9.55 -9.15 -8.37
C GLY A 84 10.93 -9.76 -8.09
N CYS A 85 10.99 -10.98 -7.55
CA CYS A 85 12.23 -11.70 -7.26
C CYS A 85 12.66 -12.65 -8.40
N CYS A 86 11.74 -13.00 -9.29
CA CYS A 86 12.02 -13.73 -10.54
C CYS A 86 12.43 -12.74 -11.65
#